data_AF-A0A920M7Z7-F1
#
_entry.id   AF-A0A920M7Z7-F1
#
_cell.length_a   1.000
_cell.length_b   1.000
_cell.length_c   1.000
_cell.angle_alpha   90.00
_cell.angle_beta   90.00
_cell.angle_gamma   90.00
#
_symmetry.space_group_name_H-M   'P 1'
#
loop_
_entity.id
_entity.type
_entity.pdbx_description
1 polymer ?
#
loop_
_entity_poly.entity_id
_entity_poly.type
_entity_poly.pdbx_seq_one_letter_code
_entity_poly.pdbx_strand_id
1 'polypeptide(L)'
;MGVEIKDSEVIQILKNLEMKTEPTKSKGKVLVSIPSWRFDISIEVDLIEEVARLIGYDKLPSSSLTPSNRKKVDSLNQNVISSLVSLGYNEVITYSFIDEEEASLFEEKDKMIFVQNPISQNMSVMRTSLLPGLLNTFKYNFNRGEESVKLFEIGSTFLKRE
;
A
#
# COMPACT_ATOMS: atom_id res chain seq x y z
N MET A 1 -6.08 -19.66 13.06
CA MET A 1 -6.92 -20.38 12.07
C MET A 1 -8.42 -20.27 12.36
N GLY A 2 -8.88 -20.02 13.59
CA GLY A 2 -10.31 -19.83 13.88
C GLY A 2 -11.13 -21.13 13.89
N VAL A 3 -10.49 -22.27 13.70
CA VAL A 3 -11.06 -23.62 13.76
C VAL A 3 -10.24 -24.49 14.69
N GLU A 4 -10.91 -25.43 15.34
CA GLU A 4 -10.26 -26.49 16.10
C GLU A 4 -9.96 -27.67 15.17
N ILE A 5 -8.68 -28.06 15.07
CA ILE A 5 -8.21 -29.16 14.23
C ILE A 5 -7.59 -30.19 15.17
N LYS A 6 -7.91 -31.47 14.97
CA LYS A 6 -7.39 -32.55 15.81
C LYS A 6 -5.89 -32.72 15.61
N ASP A 7 -5.14 -32.94 16.68
CA ASP A 7 -3.68 -33.21 16.63
C ASP A 7 -3.33 -34.32 15.62
N SER A 8 -4.14 -35.37 15.55
CA SER A 8 -3.94 -36.48 14.60
C SER A 8 -4.01 -36.04 13.13
N GLU A 9 -4.90 -35.09 12.82
CA GLU A 9 -5.07 -34.55 11.47
C GLU A 9 -3.90 -33.62 11.10
N VAL A 10 -3.48 -32.75 12.02
CA VAL A 10 -2.28 -31.91 11.86
C VAL A 10 -1.05 -32.77 11.59
N ILE A 11 -0.82 -33.80 12.42
CA ILE A 11 0.32 -34.72 12.25
C ILE A 11 0.25 -35.45 10.91
N GLN A 12 -0.93 -35.89 10.49
CA GLN A 12 -1.09 -36.57 9.20
C GLN A 12 -0.78 -35.64 8.03
N ILE A 13 -1.24 -34.38 8.07
CA ILE A 13 -0.95 -33.38 7.05
C ILE A 13 0.57 -33.13 6.95
N LEU A 14 1.23 -32.87 8.08
CA LEU A 14 2.68 -32.61 8.09
C LEU A 14 3.49 -33.82 7.60
N LYS A 15 3.09 -35.04 7.95
CA LYS A 15 3.72 -36.26 7.44
C LYS A 15 3.53 -36.44 5.93
N ASN A 16 2.35 -36.10 5.40
CA ASN A 16 2.09 -36.15 3.96
C ASN A 16 2.96 -35.14 3.17
N LEU A 17 3.45 -34.10 3.85
CA LEU A 17 4.40 -33.11 3.32
C LEU A 17 5.87 -33.51 3.55
N GLU A 18 6.13 -34.78 3.87
CA GLU A 18 7.45 -35.35 4.13
C GLU A 18 8.18 -34.75 5.35
N MET A 19 7.44 -34.10 6.25
CA MET A 19 7.98 -33.58 7.50
C MET A 19 7.93 -34.67 8.58
N LYS A 20 9.05 -34.85 9.30
CA LYS A 20 9.08 -35.82 10.41
C LYS A 20 8.51 -35.17 11.65
N THR A 21 7.52 -35.83 12.28
CA THR A 21 6.88 -35.34 13.50
C THR A 21 7.20 -36.26 14.68
N GLU A 22 7.71 -35.70 15.77
CA GLU A 22 8.00 -36.43 17.01
C GLU A 22 7.17 -35.87 18.19
N PRO A 23 6.60 -36.74 19.04
CA PRO A 23 5.85 -36.29 20.21
C PRO A 23 6.81 -35.68 21.24
N THR A 24 6.40 -34.58 21.86
CA THR A 24 7.14 -33.99 22.98
C THR A 24 6.55 -34.43 24.32
N LYS A 25 7.27 -34.24 25.42
CA LYS A 25 6.75 -34.50 26.78
C LYS A 25 5.60 -33.55 27.19
N SER A 26 5.37 -32.49 26.42
CA SER A 26 4.34 -31.49 26.68
C SER A 26 3.11 -31.77 25.81
N LYS A 27 1.92 -31.85 26.44
CA LYS A 27 0.66 -32.01 25.71
C LYS A 27 0.45 -30.83 24.75
N GLY A 28 -0.01 -31.11 23.54
CA GLY A 28 -0.28 -30.09 22.51
C GLY A 28 0.97 -29.54 21.81
N LYS A 29 2.16 -30.14 22.00
CA LYS A 29 3.39 -29.76 21.31
C LYS A 29 3.98 -30.93 20.52
N VAL A 30 4.32 -30.66 19.27
CA VAL A 30 4.98 -31.59 18.35
C VAL A 30 6.29 -31.00 17.87
N LEU A 31 7.35 -31.81 17.83
CA LEU A 31 8.60 -31.44 17.19
C LEU A 31 8.51 -31.80 15.71
N VAL A 32 8.78 -30.85 14.82
CA VAL A 32 8.70 -31.07 13.37
C VAL A 32 10.08 -30.85 12.77
N SER A 33 10.62 -31.86 12.09
CA SER A 33 11.85 -31.74 11.32
C SER A 33 11.52 -31.42 9.88
N ILE A 34 12.04 -30.29 9.40
CA ILE A 34 11.81 -29.78 8.05
C ILE A 34 12.78 -30.45 7.08
N PRO A 35 12.31 -30.94 5.92
CA PRO A 35 13.19 -31.49 4.90
C PRO A 35 14.08 -30.40 4.28
N SER A 36 15.28 -30.77 3.87
CA SER A 36 16.33 -29.81 3.46
C SER A 36 16.00 -28.97 2.23
N TRP A 37 15.01 -29.37 1.42
CA TRP A 37 14.58 -28.62 0.22
C TRP A 37 13.46 -27.60 0.51
N ARG A 38 12.88 -27.58 1.71
CA ARG A 38 11.87 -26.59 2.14
C ARG A 38 12.54 -25.41 2.83
N PHE A 39 13.20 -24.57 2.03
CA PHE A 39 13.92 -23.37 2.50
C PHE A 39 12.99 -22.24 2.96
N ASP A 40 11.70 -22.36 2.67
CA ASP A 40 10.62 -21.43 3.01
C ASP A 40 10.08 -21.63 4.44
N ILE A 41 10.36 -22.77 5.09
CA ILE A 41 9.87 -23.06 6.45
C ILE A 41 10.98 -22.83 7.47
N SER A 42 10.75 -21.89 8.38
CA SER A 42 11.71 -21.50 9.42
C SER A 42 11.07 -21.29 10.80
N ILE A 43 9.78 -21.01 10.86
CA ILE A 43 9.05 -20.68 12.09
C ILE A 43 7.71 -21.42 12.18
N GLU A 44 7.10 -21.41 13.36
CA GLU A 44 5.84 -22.12 13.62
C GLU A 44 4.71 -21.71 12.67
N VAL A 45 4.61 -20.42 12.32
CA VAL A 45 3.53 -19.94 11.44
C VAL A 45 3.61 -20.51 10.02
N ASP A 46 4.79 -20.90 9.55
CA ASP A 46 4.96 -21.54 8.23
C ASP A 46 4.32 -22.95 8.24
N LEU A 47 4.42 -23.66 9.37
CA LEU A 47 3.72 -24.94 9.57
C LEU A 47 2.21 -24.76 9.68
N ILE A 48 1.76 -23.67 10.32
CA ILE A 48 0.34 -23.32 10.41
C ILE A 48 -0.22 -23.01 9.01
N GLU A 49 0.56 -22.35 8.15
CA GLU A 49 0.20 -22.10 6.74
C GLU A 49 0.04 -23.42 5.98
N GLU A 50 0.99 -24.35 6.11
CA GLU A 50 0.91 -25.64 5.40
C GLU A 50 -0.33 -26.45 5.82
N VAL A 51 -0.67 -26.42 7.11
CA VAL A 51 -1.90 -27.04 7.63
C VAL A 51 -3.14 -26.35 7.06
N ALA A 52 -3.18 -25.02 7.06
CA ALA A 52 -4.29 -24.25 6.50
C ALA A 52 -4.46 -24.48 4.99
N ARG A 53 -3.34 -24.53 4.24
CA ARG A 53 -3.28 -24.77 2.80
C ARG A 53 -3.85 -26.12 2.41
N LEU A 54 -3.55 -27.17 3.18
CA LEU A 54 -4.01 -28.54 2.92
C LEU A 54 -5.46 -28.78 3.36
N ILE A 55 -5.91 -28.11 4.43
CA ILE A 55 -7.33 -28.09 4.81
C ILE A 55 -8.16 -27.40 3.71
N GLY A 56 -7.59 -26.36 3.11
CA GLY A 56 -8.20 -25.53 2.08
C GLY A 56 -8.73 -24.23 2.69
N TYR A 57 -8.27 -23.10 2.15
CA TYR A 57 -8.61 -21.77 2.65
C TYR A 57 -10.12 -21.50 2.67
N ASP A 58 -10.87 -22.06 1.71
CA ASP A 58 -12.33 -21.93 1.64
C ASP A 58 -13.08 -22.55 2.83
N LYS A 59 -12.44 -23.47 3.55
CA LYS A 59 -13.02 -24.11 4.74
C LYS A 59 -12.73 -23.35 6.02
N LEU A 60 -11.87 -22.33 5.98
CA LEU A 60 -11.58 -21.51 7.15
C LEU A 60 -12.72 -20.49 7.35
N PRO A 61 -13.08 -20.21 8.61
CA PRO A 61 -14.16 -19.30 8.93
C PRO A 61 -13.77 -17.88 8.56
N SER A 62 -14.72 -17.18 7.95
CA SER A 62 -14.62 -15.74 7.74
C SER A 62 -15.19 -15.02 8.96
N SER A 63 -14.33 -14.41 9.77
CA SER A 63 -14.74 -13.56 10.89
C SER A 63 -14.38 -12.11 10.61
N SER A 64 -15.36 -11.21 10.66
CA SER A 64 -15.08 -9.77 10.60
C SER A 64 -14.35 -9.33 11.86
N LEU A 65 -13.26 -8.60 11.70
CA LEU A 65 -12.67 -7.85 12.80
C LEU A 65 -13.61 -6.71 13.17
N THR A 66 -13.90 -6.50 14.45
CA THR A 66 -14.60 -5.30 14.92
C THR A 66 -13.68 -4.09 14.74
N PRO A 67 -14.05 -3.09 13.92
CA PRO A 67 -13.21 -1.93 13.72
C PRO A 67 -13.12 -1.13 15.03
N SER A 68 -11.90 -0.88 15.49
CA SER A 68 -11.64 0.14 16.50
C SER A 68 -12.02 1.51 15.93
N ASN A 69 -12.70 2.35 16.72
CA ASN A 69 -13.10 3.70 16.33
C ASN A 69 -11.87 4.51 15.86
N ARG A 70 -11.63 4.55 14.55
CA ARG A 70 -10.58 5.39 13.98
C ARG A 70 -10.99 6.85 14.18
N LYS A 71 -10.10 7.66 14.77
CA LYS A 71 -10.26 9.13 14.77
C LYS A 71 -10.50 9.58 13.33
N LYS A 72 -11.54 10.39 13.09
CA LYS A 72 -11.84 11.05 11.81
C LYS A 72 -10.77 12.11 11.48
N VAL A 73 -9.55 11.68 11.23
CA VAL A 73 -8.45 12.57 10.78
C VAL A 73 -8.81 13.19 9.42
N ASP A 74 -9.68 12.54 8.63
CA ASP A 74 -10.04 12.97 7.27
C ASP A 74 -11.27 13.87 7.14
N SER A 75 -11.96 14.20 8.24
CA SER A 75 -13.21 14.97 8.15
C SER A 75 -13.02 16.41 7.64
N LEU A 76 -11.86 17.01 7.93
CA LEU A 76 -11.57 18.38 7.49
C LEU A 76 -11.34 18.45 5.98
N ASN A 77 -10.57 17.51 5.41
CA ASN A 77 -10.35 17.46 3.96
C ASN A 77 -11.68 17.24 3.21
N GLN A 78 -12.52 16.33 3.70
CA GLN A 78 -13.83 16.09 3.06
C GLN A 78 -14.74 17.32 3.07
N ASN A 79 -14.72 18.13 4.13
CA ASN A 79 -15.49 19.37 4.18
C ASN A 79 -14.97 20.42 3.18
N VAL A 80 -13.64 20.53 3.02
CA VAL A 80 -13.03 21.44 2.04
C VAL A 80 -13.34 21.01 0.61
N ILE A 81 -13.17 19.71 0.31
CA ILE A 81 -13.49 19.13 -1.00
C ILE A 81 -14.95 19.39 -1.36
N SER A 82 -15.88 19.04 -0.47
CA SER A 82 -17.32 19.23 -0.71
C SER A 82 -17.69 20.71 -0.93
N SER A 83 -17.04 21.62 -0.22
CA SER A 83 -17.24 23.07 -0.40
C SER A 83 -16.75 23.55 -1.77
N LEU A 84 -15.55 23.13 -2.21
CA LEU A 84 -15.00 23.51 -3.51
C LEU A 84 -15.81 22.93 -4.67
N VAL A 85 -16.23 21.68 -4.57
CA VAL A 85 -17.13 21.04 -5.55
C VAL A 85 -18.46 21.80 -5.64
N SER A 86 -19.03 22.22 -4.50
CA SER A 86 -20.27 23.03 -4.49
C SER A 86 -20.11 24.40 -5.14
N LEU A 87 -18.88 24.93 -5.22
CA LEU A 87 -18.53 26.17 -5.94
C LEU A 87 -18.21 25.94 -7.43
N GLY A 88 -18.35 24.71 -7.91
CA GLY A 88 -18.13 24.31 -9.30
C GLY A 88 -16.65 24.08 -9.66
N TYR A 89 -15.79 23.81 -8.67
CA TYR A 89 -14.42 23.35 -8.94
C TYR A 89 -14.37 21.84 -9.17
N ASN A 90 -13.45 21.42 -10.04
CA ASN A 90 -13.15 20.02 -10.31
C ASN A 90 -11.88 19.62 -9.57
N GLU A 91 -11.93 18.50 -8.84
CA GLU A 91 -10.76 17.93 -8.22
C GLU A 91 -9.88 17.26 -9.28
N VAL A 92 -8.57 17.52 -9.24
CA VAL A 92 -7.58 16.87 -10.09
C VAL A 92 -6.50 16.23 -9.24
N ILE A 93 -5.93 15.14 -9.76
CA ILE A 93 -4.81 14.43 -9.14
C ILE A 93 -3.66 14.48 -10.13
N THR A 94 -2.58 15.16 -9.75
CA THR A 94 -1.42 15.34 -10.63
C THR A 94 -0.25 14.49 -10.14
N TYR A 95 0.70 14.21 -11.03
CA TYR A 95 1.88 13.43 -10.65
C TYR A 95 2.73 14.19 -9.64
N SER A 96 3.25 13.47 -8.64
CA SER A 96 4.22 14.01 -7.69
C SER A 96 5.60 14.22 -8.29
N PHE A 97 5.90 13.55 -9.41
CA PHE A 97 7.15 13.72 -10.15
C PHE A 97 6.92 14.65 -11.32
N ILE A 98 7.76 15.67 -11.43
CA ILE A 98 7.69 16.69 -12.47
C ILE A 98 9.06 16.91 -13.10
N ASP A 99 9.09 17.73 -14.15
CA ASP A 99 10.32 18.13 -14.80
C ASP A 99 11.10 19.14 -13.93
N GLU A 100 12.44 19.07 -13.99
CA GLU A 100 13.31 19.97 -13.23
C GLU A 100 13.10 21.44 -13.63
N GLU A 101 12.90 21.72 -14.93
CA GLU A 101 12.69 23.07 -15.42
C GLU A 101 11.35 23.63 -14.91
N GLU A 102 10.30 22.81 -14.87
CA GLU A 102 9.00 23.19 -14.30
C GLU A 102 9.08 23.45 -12.79
N ALA A 103 9.81 22.60 -12.06
CA ALA A 103 10.02 22.80 -10.62
C ALA A 103 10.81 24.09 -10.32
N SER A 104 11.80 24.41 -11.17
CA SER A 104 12.67 25.58 -11.03
C SER A 104 11.94 26.93 -11.19
N LEU A 105 10.71 26.92 -11.71
CA LEU A 105 9.85 28.11 -11.74
C LEU A 105 9.27 28.48 -10.37
N PHE A 106 9.24 27.54 -9.43
CA PHE A 106 8.56 27.70 -8.14
C PHE A 106 9.46 27.48 -6.92
N GLU A 107 10.65 26.89 -7.09
CA GLU A 107 11.58 26.64 -5.99
C GLU A 107 13.03 26.63 -6.48
N GLU A 108 13.97 26.85 -5.55
CA GLU A 108 15.41 26.77 -5.82
C GLU A 108 15.89 25.32 -5.90
N LYS A 109 16.84 25.04 -6.80
CA LYS A 109 17.33 23.68 -7.11
C LYS A 109 17.91 22.95 -5.89
N ASP A 110 18.50 23.68 -4.96
CA ASP A 110 19.09 23.13 -3.72
C ASP A 110 18.05 22.56 -2.74
N LYS A 111 16.82 23.05 -2.80
CA LYS A 111 15.68 22.59 -2.00
C LYS A 111 14.87 21.47 -2.65
N MET A 112 15.14 21.15 -3.92
CA MET A 112 14.46 20.07 -4.63
C MET A 112 14.96 18.68 -4.22
N ILE A 113 14.09 17.69 -4.36
CA ILE A 113 14.43 16.27 -4.18
C ILE A 113 14.46 15.60 -5.56
N PHE A 114 15.66 15.16 -5.97
CA PHE A 114 15.89 14.48 -7.24
C PHE A 114 15.63 12.98 -7.14
N VAL A 115 14.98 12.42 -8.16
CA VAL A 115 14.76 10.98 -8.31
C VAL A 115 15.99 10.35 -8.96
N GLN A 116 16.60 9.35 -8.31
CA GLN A 116 17.84 8.74 -8.81
C GLN A 116 17.65 7.92 -10.09
N ASN A 117 16.50 7.26 -10.25
CA ASN A 117 16.19 6.44 -11.41
C ASN A 117 14.80 6.81 -11.95
N PRO A 118 14.67 7.97 -12.62
CA PRO A 118 13.39 8.44 -13.08
C PRO A 118 12.90 7.60 -14.26
N ILE A 119 11.59 7.40 -14.35
CA ILE A 119 10.95 6.66 -15.45
C ILE A 119 11.17 7.38 -16.79
N SER A 120 11.24 8.72 -16.75
CA SER A 120 11.45 9.59 -17.90
C SER A 120 12.12 10.91 -17.45
N GLN A 121 12.71 11.64 -18.40
CA GLN A 121 13.42 12.91 -18.11
C GLN A 121 12.49 13.97 -17.49
N ASN A 122 11.23 14.02 -17.92
CA ASN A 122 10.20 14.92 -17.39
C ASN A 122 9.59 14.49 -16.05
N MET A 123 10.21 13.53 -15.35
CA MET A 123 9.81 13.04 -14.02
C MET A 123 11.03 12.93 -13.10
N SER A 124 11.95 13.89 -13.20
CA SER A 124 13.27 13.86 -12.56
C SER A 124 13.29 14.40 -11.13
N VAL A 125 12.29 15.18 -10.72
CA VAL A 125 12.22 15.79 -9.38
C VAL A 125 10.84 15.61 -8.73
N MET A 126 10.82 15.58 -7.40
CA MET A 126 9.58 15.67 -6.63
C MET A 126 9.02 17.09 -6.67
N ARG A 127 7.71 17.24 -6.83
CA ARG A 127 7.05 18.54 -6.86
C ARG A 127 7.20 19.29 -5.53
N THR A 128 7.64 20.53 -5.62
CA THR A 128 7.76 21.46 -4.48
C THR A 128 6.46 22.27 -4.28
N SER A 129 5.61 22.31 -5.31
CA SER A 129 4.31 23.00 -5.34
C SER A 129 3.28 22.16 -6.12
N LEU A 130 1.99 22.36 -5.86
CA LEU A 130 0.89 21.79 -6.67
C LEU A 130 0.63 22.59 -7.95
N LEU A 131 1.12 23.83 -8.03
CA LEU A 131 0.84 24.73 -9.15
C LEU A 131 1.31 24.21 -10.52
N PRO A 132 2.51 23.59 -10.67
CA PRO A 132 2.92 23.03 -11.96
C PRO A 132 1.90 22.04 -12.53
N GLY A 133 1.41 21.12 -11.70
CA GLY A 133 0.40 20.14 -12.10
C GLY A 133 -0.93 20.79 -12.48
N LEU A 134 -1.40 21.76 -11.68
CA LEU A 134 -2.63 22.50 -11.96
C LEU A 134 -2.54 23.30 -13.26
N LEU A 135 -1.41 23.99 -13.50
CA LEU A 135 -1.17 24.77 -14.72
C LEU A 135 -1.06 23.89 -15.96
N ASN A 136 -0.38 22.74 -15.85
CA ASN A 136 -0.31 21.77 -16.95
C ASN A 136 -1.69 21.19 -17.27
N THR A 137 -2.51 20.93 -16.24
CA THR A 137 -3.89 20.47 -16.43
C THR A 137 -4.76 21.56 -17.07
N PHE A 138 -4.62 22.81 -16.63
CA PHE A 138 -5.29 23.95 -17.26
C PHE A 138 -4.88 24.10 -18.72
N LYS A 139 -3.58 24.13 -19.03
CA LYS A 139 -3.02 24.22 -20.38
C LYS A 139 -3.52 23.09 -21.27
N TYR A 140 -3.58 21.86 -20.76
CA TYR A 140 -4.08 20.70 -21.49
C TYR A 140 -5.54 20.86 -21.94
N ASN A 141 -6.40 21.39 -21.07
CA ASN A 141 -7.82 21.64 -21.33
C ASN A 141 -8.04 22.85 -22.22
N PHE A 142 -7.32 23.95 -21.94
CA PHE A 142 -7.37 25.16 -22.76
C PHE A 142 -7.00 24.88 -24.22
N ASN A 143 -5.95 24.10 -24.46
CA ASN A 143 -5.54 23.67 -25.80
C ASN A 143 -6.57 22.76 -26.51
N ARG A 144 -7.63 22.32 -25.82
CA ARG A 144 -8.75 21.53 -26.35
C ARG A 144 -10.05 22.32 -26.48
N GLY A 145 -10.00 23.62 -26.27
CA GLY A 145 -11.16 24.52 -26.43
C GLY A 145 -11.94 24.79 -25.15
N GLU A 146 -11.49 24.27 -24.00
CA GLU A 146 -12.10 24.62 -22.71
C GLU A 146 -11.51 25.94 -22.19
N GLU A 147 -12.21 27.04 -22.44
CA GLU A 147 -11.75 28.40 -22.10
C GLU A 147 -11.81 28.72 -20.59
N SER A 148 -12.59 27.97 -19.82
CA SER A 148 -12.76 28.18 -18.38
C SER A 148 -12.74 26.86 -17.63
N VAL A 149 -11.70 26.65 -16.83
CA VAL A 149 -11.52 25.45 -16.00
C VAL A 149 -11.27 25.88 -14.55
N LYS A 150 -12.13 25.43 -13.64
CA LYS A 150 -11.95 25.59 -12.20
C LYS A 150 -11.39 24.30 -11.63
N LEU A 151 -10.13 24.32 -11.20
CA LEU A 151 -9.40 23.14 -10.76
C LEU A 151 -8.91 23.32 -9.32
N PHE A 152 -8.89 22.24 -8.55
CA PHE A 152 -8.21 22.18 -7.26
C PHE A 152 -7.59 20.80 -7.03
N GLU A 153 -6.58 20.75 -6.17
CA GLU A 153 -5.92 19.51 -5.77
C GLU A 153 -5.59 19.59 -4.27
N ILE A 154 -5.77 18.47 -3.55
CA ILE A 154 -5.22 18.28 -2.21
C ILE A 154 -4.15 17.22 -2.31
N GLY A 155 -2.91 17.58 -2.01
CA GLY A 155 -1.81 16.64 -2.11
C GLY A 155 -0.54 17.13 -1.43
N SER A 156 0.42 16.21 -1.31
CA SER A 156 1.71 16.49 -0.69
C SER A 156 2.64 17.25 -1.64
N THR A 157 3.45 18.12 -1.04
CA THR A 157 4.64 18.72 -1.65
C THR A 157 5.88 18.24 -0.89
N PHE A 158 7.05 18.37 -1.53
CA PHE A 158 8.28 17.79 -1.02
C PHE A 158 9.39 18.81 -1.10
N LEU A 159 10.04 19.05 0.04
CA LEU A 159 11.20 19.93 0.15
C LEU A 159 12.32 19.16 0.83
N LYS A 160 13.55 19.39 0.38
CA LYS A 160 14.73 18.85 1.03
C LYS A 160 14.79 19.40 2.45
N ARG A 161 14.96 18.50 3.42
CA ARG A 161 15.12 18.85 4.82
C ARG A 161 16.55 19.37 5.03
N GLU A 162 16.69 20.47 5.78
CA GLU A 162 17.98 20.99 6.25
C GLU A 162 18.75 19.94 7.08
#